data_AF-A0AAE4QN30-F1
#
_entry.id   AF-A0AAE4QN30-F1
#
_cell.length_a   1.000
_cell.length_b   1.000
_cell.length_c   1.000
_cell.angle_alpha   90.00
_cell.angle_beta   90.00
_cell.angle_gamma   90.00
#
_symmetry.space_group_name_H-M   'P 1'
#
loop_
_entity.id
_entity.type
_entity.pdbx_description
1 polymer ?
#
loop_
_entity_poly.entity_id
_entity_poly.type
_entity_poly.pdbx_seq_one_letter_code
_entity_poly.pdbx_strand_id
1 'polypeptide(L)'
;MSNLIGAGSGIFSFPLNSSLNHISDTSALDFWTGLNSSFEPVSTFNCSGYTMGAPSSGFGYFGARGVVNSSAIGSYYEACEELNRIICVRM
;
A
#
# COMPACT_ATOMS: atom_id res chain seq x y z
N MET A 1 -2.28 28.24 22.74
CA MET A 1 -1.84 26.89 22.38
C MET A 1 -2.82 26.36 21.35
N SER A 2 -2.39 26.15 20.12
CA SER A 2 -3.24 25.68 19.03
C SER A 2 -3.64 24.23 19.28
N ASN A 3 -4.94 23.92 19.12
CA ASN A 3 -5.42 22.55 19.05
C ASN A 3 -4.92 21.96 17.72
N LEU A 4 -3.72 21.39 17.72
CA LEU A 4 -3.26 20.50 16.68
C LEU A 4 -4.21 19.29 16.68
N ILE A 5 -5.17 19.26 15.77
CA ILE A 5 -5.63 17.97 15.24
C ILE A 5 -4.35 17.33 14.72
N GLY A 6 -3.86 16.30 15.41
CA GLY A 6 -2.69 15.56 14.94
C GLY A 6 -2.97 15.13 13.50
N ALA A 7 -2.11 15.55 12.57
CA ALA A 7 -2.19 15.21 11.15
C ALA A 7 -1.85 13.74 10.90
N GLY A 8 -2.42 12.83 11.68
CA GLY A 8 -2.24 11.39 11.55
C GLY A 8 -3.24 10.82 10.55
N SER A 9 -2.79 10.60 9.32
CA SER A 9 -3.48 9.68 8.40
C SER A 9 -3.23 8.25 8.87
N GLY A 10 -4.30 7.47 9.08
CA GLY A 10 -4.23 6.07 9.50
C GLY A 10 -4.91 5.15 8.50
N ILE A 11 -4.28 4.01 8.20
CA ILE A 11 -4.90 2.88 7.49
C ILE A 11 -5.29 1.86 8.55
N PHE A 12 -6.51 1.33 8.47
CA PHE A 12 -7.03 0.35 9.43
C PHE A 12 -7.40 -0.93 8.69
N SER A 13 -7.07 -2.07 9.30
CA SER A 13 -7.46 -3.38 8.78
C SER A 13 -8.83 -3.79 9.35
N PHE A 14 -9.64 -4.47 8.55
CA PHE A 14 -10.88 -5.10 8.99
C PHE A 14 -10.68 -6.61 9.17
N PRO A 15 -11.29 -7.21 10.20
CA PRO A 15 -12.06 -6.57 11.28
C PRO A 15 -11.17 -5.71 12.20
N LEU A 16 -11.74 -4.64 12.79
CA LEU A 16 -11.05 -3.67 13.66
C LEU A 16 -10.56 -4.27 14.99
N ASN A 17 -10.64 -5.59 15.18
CA ASN A 17 -10.16 -6.27 16.37
C ASN A 17 -8.64 -6.52 16.37
N SER A 18 -7.95 -6.15 15.28
CA SER A 18 -6.49 -6.12 15.21
C SER A 18 -6.02 -4.70 14.87
N SER A 19 -5.33 -4.06 15.82
CA SER A 19 -4.72 -2.73 15.62
C SER A 19 -3.28 -2.92 15.14
N LEU A 20 -3.07 -2.92 13.84
CA LEU A 20 -1.73 -2.89 13.27
C LEU A 20 -1.31 -1.42 13.08
N ASN A 21 -0.24 -1.01 13.75
CA ASN A 21 0.30 0.34 13.56
C ASN A 21 1.20 0.33 12.32
N HIS A 22 0.68 0.79 11.19
CA HIS A 22 1.41 0.83 9.91
C HIS A 22 2.66 1.71 9.89
N ILE A 23 2.95 2.47 10.96
CA ILE A 23 4.16 3.28 11.11
C ILE A 23 5.20 2.57 11.98
N SER A 24 4.79 2.02 13.14
CA SER A 24 5.73 1.49 14.13
C SER A 24 5.84 -0.04 14.16
N ASP A 25 4.93 -0.76 13.48
CA ASP A 25 4.97 -2.21 13.41
C ASP A 25 5.86 -2.68 12.25
N THR A 26 7.01 -3.27 12.57
CA THR A 26 7.96 -3.76 11.57
C THR A 26 7.42 -4.93 10.76
N SER A 27 6.38 -5.63 11.24
CA SER A 27 5.68 -6.68 10.50
C SER A 27 4.65 -6.15 9.49
N ALA A 28 4.44 -4.83 9.43
CA ALA A 28 3.30 -4.24 8.76
C ALA A 28 3.07 -4.47 7.25
N LEU A 29 3.98 -4.90 6.37
CA LEU A 29 3.75 -5.02 4.91
C LEU A 29 3.36 -3.70 4.17
N ASP A 30 3.84 -3.58 2.94
CA ASP A 30 3.44 -2.54 2.01
C ASP A 30 2.05 -2.86 1.41
N PHE A 31 1.57 -2.05 0.46
CA PHE A 31 0.26 -2.25 -0.14
C PHE A 31 0.29 -2.17 -1.66
N TRP A 32 -0.43 -3.06 -2.33
CA TRP A 32 -0.55 -3.05 -3.79
C TRP A 32 -1.37 -1.84 -4.26
N THR A 33 -0.88 -1.13 -5.27
CA THR A 33 -1.57 0.02 -5.86
C THR A 33 -1.87 -0.22 -7.34
N GLY A 34 -0.91 -0.73 -8.11
CA GLY A 34 -1.00 -0.75 -9.58
C GLY A 34 -1.04 0.65 -10.22
N LEU A 35 -0.68 1.69 -9.45
CA LEU A 35 -0.72 3.10 -9.88
C LEU A 35 0.70 3.65 -10.00
N ASN A 36 0.95 4.48 -11.01
CA ASN A 36 2.19 5.25 -11.12
C ASN A 36 2.19 6.49 -10.20
N SER A 37 3.29 7.26 -10.22
CA SER A 37 3.40 8.52 -9.46
C SER A 37 2.40 9.62 -9.85
N SER A 38 1.68 9.47 -10.97
CA SER A 38 0.60 10.37 -11.42
C SER A 38 -0.78 9.85 -11.02
N PHE A 39 -0.86 8.78 -10.22
CA PHE A 39 -2.10 8.11 -9.83
C PHE A 39 -2.87 7.49 -11.01
N GLU A 40 -2.17 7.14 -12.09
CA GLU A 40 -2.75 6.47 -13.25
C GLU A 40 -2.51 4.96 -13.18
N PRO A 41 -3.49 4.13 -13.57
CA PRO A 41 -3.32 2.68 -13.60
C PRO A 41 -2.32 2.25 -14.67
N VAL A 42 -1.43 1.31 -14.32
CA VAL A 42 -0.43 0.78 -15.23
C VAL A 42 -0.60 -0.73 -15.40
N SER A 43 -1.05 -1.15 -16.58
CA SER A 43 -1.43 -2.54 -16.85
C SER A 43 -0.28 -3.55 -16.80
N THR A 44 0.96 -3.10 -16.97
CA THR A 44 2.15 -3.96 -16.87
C THR A 44 2.64 -4.14 -15.43
N PHE A 45 2.24 -3.25 -14.51
CA PHE A 45 2.68 -3.23 -13.12
C PHE A 45 1.50 -3.45 -12.17
N ASN A 46 0.62 -4.40 -12.51
CA ASN A 46 -0.57 -4.72 -11.71
C ASN A 46 -0.69 -6.23 -11.44
N CYS A 47 0.40 -7.00 -11.53
CA CYS A 47 0.37 -8.45 -11.32
C CYS A 47 -0.70 -9.18 -12.14
N SER A 48 -0.82 -8.83 -13.43
CA SER A 48 -1.82 -9.37 -14.37
C SER A 48 -3.26 -9.15 -13.87
N GLY A 49 -3.55 -7.95 -13.39
CA GLY A 49 -4.84 -7.64 -12.77
C GLY A 49 -5.03 -8.33 -11.41
N TYR A 50 -3.95 -8.41 -10.63
CA TYR A 50 -3.92 -8.97 -9.28
C TYR A 50 -4.28 -10.47 -9.23
N THR A 51 -4.06 -11.19 -10.33
CA THR A 51 -4.32 -12.64 -10.40
C THR A 51 -3.04 -13.47 -10.31
N MET A 52 -1.86 -12.85 -10.40
CA MET A 52 -0.58 -13.53 -10.20
C MET A 52 -0.18 -13.49 -8.73
N GLY A 53 0.32 -14.62 -8.24
CA GLY A 53 0.97 -14.77 -6.94
C GLY A 53 2.16 -15.71 -7.06
N ALA A 54 2.81 -16.05 -5.94
CA ALA A 54 3.93 -16.97 -5.94
C ALA A 54 3.56 -18.36 -6.50
N PRO A 55 4.40 -19.03 -7.30
CA PRO A 55 5.60 -18.49 -7.97
C PRO A 55 5.24 -17.73 -9.26
N SER A 56 5.69 -16.48 -9.43
CA SER A 56 5.49 -15.73 -10.68
C SER A 56 6.62 -14.73 -10.96
N SER A 57 6.89 -14.46 -12.24
CA SER A 57 7.91 -13.50 -12.69
C SER A 57 7.36 -12.09 -12.99
N GLY A 58 6.17 -11.77 -12.46
CA GLY A 58 5.52 -10.48 -12.67
C GLY A 58 6.01 -9.41 -11.69
N PHE A 59 5.74 -8.15 -12.03
CA PHE A 59 5.95 -7.01 -11.15
C PHE A 59 4.63 -6.27 -10.89
N GLY A 60 4.52 -5.70 -9.70
CA GLY A 60 3.39 -4.85 -9.29
C GLY A 60 3.89 -3.53 -8.73
N TYR A 61 3.15 -2.44 -8.96
CA TYR A 61 3.37 -1.20 -8.22
C TYR A 61 2.76 -1.29 -6.84
N PHE A 62 3.54 -0.85 -5.85
CA PHE A 62 3.15 -0.81 -4.45
C PHE A 62 3.28 0.61 -3.90
N GLY A 63 2.57 0.85 -2.80
CA GLY A 63 2.74 2.02 -1.97
C GLY A 63 3.43 1.65 -0.67
N ALA A 64 4.41 2.45 -0.28
CA ALA A 64 5.25 2.18 0.87
C ALA A 64 4.52 2.51 2.18
N ARG A 65 4.64 1.60 3.16
CA ARG A 65 4.23 1.84 4.54
C ARG A 65 5.10 2.89 5.23
N GLY A 66 4.60 3.48 6.30
CA GLY A 66 5.38 4.39 7.14
C GLY A 66 5.82 5.70 6.48
N VAL A 67 5.31 6.02 5.29
CA VAL A 67 5.59 7.30 4.63
C VAL A 67 4.83 8.42 5.34
N VAL A 68 5.57 9.32 6.00
CA VAL A 68 5.00 10.40 6.83
C VAL A 68 5.13 11.80 6.21
N ASN A 69 5.95 11.97 5.18
CA ASN A 69 6.29 13.29 4.60
C ASN A 69 6.05 13.38 3.08
N SER A 70 5.47 12.36 2.45
CA SER A 70 5.23 12.33 1.00
C SER A 70 4.05 11.41 0.65
N SER A 71 3.72 11.31 -0.64
CA SER A 71 2.78 10.30 -1.11
C SER A 71 3.33 8.91 -0.81
N ALA A 72 2.50 8.04 -0.25
CA ALA A 72 2.82 6.62 -0.13
C ALA A 72 2.75 5.92 -1.51
N ILE A 73 2.02 6.50 -2.47
CA ILE A 73 1.94 6.03 -3.86
C ILE A 73 3.04 6.72 -4.69
N GLY A 74 3.92 5.94 -5.28
CA GLY A 74 4.99 6.36 -6.18
C GLY A 74 5.27 5.29 -7.23
N SER A 75 6.34 5.44 -8.01
CA SER A 75 6.75 4.44 -9.02
C SER A 75 7.62 3.33 -8.42
N TYR A 76 7.25 2.81 -7.25
CA TYR A 76 7.93 1.69 -6.60
C TYR A 76 7.32 0.38 -7.09
N TYR A 77 8.15 -0.57 -7.52
CA TYR A 77 7.71 -1.89 -7.96
C TYR A 77 8.46 -3.01 -7.24
N GLU A 78 7.78 -4.13 -7.06
CA GLU A 78 8.36 -5.36 -6.51
C GLU A 78 7.73 -6.59 -7.18
N ALA A 79 8.27 -7.77 -6.90
CA ALA A 79 7.82 -9.01 -7.50
C ALA A 79 6.41 -9.38 -7.02
N CYS A 80 5.57 -9.92 -7.90
CA CYS A 80 4.19 -10.32 -7.54
C CYS A 80 4.11 -11.51 -6.58
N GLU A 81 5.24 -12.12 -6.23
CA GLU A 81 5.35 -13.14 -5.19
C GLU A 81 5.44 -12.56 -3.77
N GLU A 82 5.72 -11.25 -3.65
CA GLU A 82 5.77 -10.56 -2.36
C GLU A 82 4.38 -10.41 -1.73
N LEU A 83 4.36 -10.44 -0.40
CA LEU A 83 3.13 -10.27 0.38
C LEU A 83 2.88 -8.80 0.65
N ASN A 84 1.88 -8.24 -0.02
CA ASN A 84 1.38 -6.90 0.25
C ASN A 84 -0.11 -6.87 0.54
N ARG A 85 -0.53 -5.82 1.24
CA ARG A 85 -1.92 -5.59 1.60
C ARG A 85 -2.71 -4.99 0.44
N ILE A 86 -4.02 -5.15 0.49
CA ILE A 86 -4.95 -4.44 -0.38
C ILE A 86 -5.68 -3.40 0.47
N ILE A 87 -5.72 -2.16 -0.03
CA ILE A 87 -6.51 -1.08 0.58
C ILE A 87 -7.90 -1.09 -0.07
N CYS A 88 -8.93 -1.19 0.75
CA CYS A 88 -10.31 -1.01 0.33
C CYS A 88 -10.73 0.45 0.53
N VAL A 89 -11.17 1.11 -0.54
CA VAL A 89 -11.68 2.49 -0.49
C VAL A 89 -13.19 2.46 -0.76
N ARG A 90 -13.96 3.24 0.01
CA ARG A 90 -15.40 3.39 -0.24
C ARG A 90 -15.62 4.31 -1.44
N MET A 91 -16.38 3.85 -2.43
CA MET A 91 -16.89 4.65 -3.55
C MET A 91 -18.25 5.25 -3.23
#